data_AF-A0A7D5RM39-F1
#
_entry.id   AF-A0A7D5RM39-F1
#
_cell.length_a   1.000
_cell.length_b   1.000
_cell.length_c   1.000
_cell.angle_alpha   90.00
_cell.angle_beta   90.00
_cell.angle_gamma   90.00
#
_symmetry.space_group_name_H-M   'P 1'
#
loop_
_entity.id
_entity.type
_entity.pdbx_description
1 polymer ?
#
loop_
_entity_poly.entity_id
_entity_poly.type
_entity_poly.pdbx_seq_one_letter_code
_entity_poly.pdbx_strand_id
1 'polypeptide(L)' 'MRANGKLIQEGGKYFMVGKVSDQNDQPIYGMNIVLAGSTQGTVTNQNGEYKLEVTKNSGMLVFSFVGFNTETISF' A
#
# COMPACT_ATOMS: atom_id res chain seq x y z
N MET A 1 8.05 9.77 -0.25
CA MET A 1 7.41 9.02 -1.37
C MET A 1 6.01 9.57 -1.59
N ARG A 2 5.33 9.20 -2.67
CA ARG A 2 3.91 9.45 -2.91
C ARG A 2 3.19 8.11 -3.01
N ALA A 3 2.08 7.95 -2.29
CA ALA A 3 1.27 6.75 -2.36
C ALA A 3 -0.18 7.17 -2.59
N ASN A 4 -0.78 6.60 -3.64
CA ASN A 4 -2.19 6.78 -3.95
C ASN A 4 -2.87 5.44 -3.77
N GLY A 5 -4.03 5.43 -3.12
CA GLY A 5 -4.80 4.21 -2.88
C GLY A 5 -6.29 4.48 -2.90
N LYS A 6 -7.06 3.47 -3.31
CA LYS A 6 -8.51 3.45 -3.18
C LYS A 6 -8.95 2.13 -2.56
N LEU A 7 -9.96 2.21 -1.70
CA LEU A 7 -10.66 1.04 -1.21
C LEU A 7 -11.62 0.55 -2.29
N ILE A 8 -11.54 -0.74 -2.63
CA ILE A 8 -12.51 -1.42 -3.49
C ILE A 8 -13.12 -2.60 -2.75
N GLN A 9 -14.32 -3.00 -3.16
CA GLN A 9 -14.97 -4.21 -2.66
C GLN A 9 -15.10 -5.22 -3.80
N GLU A 10 -14.67 -6.45 -3.56
CA GLU A 10 -14.70 -7.55 -4.53
C GLU A 10 -15.00 -8.85 -3.79
N GLY A 11 -16.05 -9.59 -4.19
CA GLY A 11 -16.39 -10.88 -3.58
C GLY A 11 -16.69 -10.82 -2.06
N GLY A 12 -17.22 -9.69 -1.57
CA GLY A 12 -17.49 -9.49 -0.13
C GLY A 12 -16.28 -9.13 0.73
N LYS A 13 -15.10 -8.98 0.12
CA LYS A 13 -13.85 -8.55 0.77
C LYS A 13 -13.50 -7.12 0.36
N TYR A 14 -12.75 -6.42 1.19
CA TYR A 14 -12.20 -5.11 0.84
C TYR A 14 -10.74 -5.24 0.42
N PHE A 15 -10.33 -4.41 -0.53
CA PHE A 15 -8.95 -4.32 -0.98
C PHE A 15 -8.51 -2.87 -1.07
N MET A 16 -7.32 -2.57 -0.57
CA MET A 16 -6.61 -1.36 -0.91
C MET A 16 -5.79 -1.59 -2.17
N VAL A 17 -6.17 -0.88 -3.24
CA VAL A 17 -5.45 -0.91 -4.52
C VAL A 17 -4.86 0.46 -4.81
N GLY A 18 -3.63 0.49 -5.29
CA GLY A 18 -2.94 1.76 -5.43
C GLY A 18 -1.60 1.67 -6.12
N LYS A 19 -0.90 2.79 -6.14
CA LYS A 19 0.44 2.94 -6.71
C LYS A 19 1.33 3.78 -5.79
N VAL A 20 2.59 3.38 -5.69
CA VAL A 20 3.63 4.08 -4.94
C VAL A 20 4.71 4.57 -5.91
N SER A 21 5.07 5.85 -5.79
CA SER A 21 6.11 6.51 -6.57
C SER A 21 7.03 7.36 -5.70
N ASP A 22 8.19 7.74 -6.25
CA ASP A 22 9.09 8.70 -5.63
C ASP A 22 8.64 10.16 -5.90
N GLN A 23 9.49 11.13 -5.57
CA GLN A 23 9.19 12.56 -5.75
C GLN A 23 9.20 13.00 -7.23
N ASN A 24 9.82 12.20 -8.11
CA ASN A 24 9.92 12.42 -9.56
C ASN A 24 8.88 11.57 -10.33
N ASP A 25 7.87 11.06 -9.62
CA ASP A 25 6.82 10.18 -10.13
C ASP A 25 7.31 8.85 -10.73
N GLN A 26 8.54 8.43 -10.39
CA GLN A 26 9.06 7.12 -10.77
C GLN A 26 8.45 6.04 -9.88
N PRO A 27 7.99 4.91 -10.45
CA PRO A 27 7.40 3.83 -9.67
C PRO A 27 8.44 3.21 -8.72
N ILE A 28 8.03 2.95 -7.47
CA ILE A 28 8.89 2.26 -6.51
C ILE A 28 8.52 0.78 -6.53
N TYR A 29 9.38 -0.05 -7.10
CA TYR A 29 9.28 -1.51 -7.03
C TYR A 29 9.77 -2.03 -5.67
N GLY A 30 9.06 -3.00 -5.09
CA GLY A 30 9.51 -3.67 -3.86
C GLY A 30 9.13 -2.97 -2.56
N MET A 31 8.32 -1.91 -2.60
CA MET A 31 7.81 -1.25 -1.39
C MET A 31 6.94 -2.22 -0.60
N ASN A 32 7.30 -2.45 0.67
CA ASN A 32 6.53 -3.30 1.58
C ASN A 32 5.37 -2.49 2.19
N ILE A 33 4.16 -3.02 2.10
CA ILE A 33 2.92 -2.37 2.55
C ILE A 33 2.18 -3.31 3.48
N VAL A 34 1.97 -2.91 4.73
CA VAL A 34 1.38 -3.76 5.77
C VAL A 34 0.18 -3.06 6.40
N LEU A 35 -0.90 -3.80 6.65
CA LEU A 35 -2.01 -3.31 7.46
C LEU A 35 -1.55 -3.20 8.93
N ALA A 36 -1.62 -2.00 9.51
CA ALA A 36 -1.14 -1.75 10.87
C ALA A 36 -1.79 -2.70 11.89
N GLY A 37 -0.97 -3.31 12.75
CA GLY A 37 -1.41 -4.29 13.74
C GLY A 37 -1.79 -5.66 13.17
N SER A 38 -1.46 -5.93 11.90
CA SER A 38 -1.70 -7.20 11.21
C SER A 38 -0.41 -7.72 10.58
N THR A 39 -0.39 -9.00 10.24
CA THR A 39 0.64 -9.62 9.38
C THR A 39 0.25 -9.62 7.90
N GLN A 40 -0.96 -9.14 7.58
CA GLN A 40 -1.40 -8.96 6.20
C GLN A 40 -0.63 -7.81 5.56
N GLY A 41 0.10 -8.13 4.50
CA GLY A 41 0.84 -7.17 3.72
C GLY A 41 0.97 -7.61 2.27
N THR A 42 1.50 -6.71 1.46
CA THR A 42 1.79 -6.92 0.05
C THR A 42 3.03 -6.12 -0.32
N VAL A 43 3.53 -6.33 -1.53
CA VAL A 43 4.69 -5.62 -2.06
C VAL A 43 4.33 -5.03 -3.41
N THR A 44 4.82 -3.82 -3.71
CA THR A 44 4.57 -3.20 -5.02
C THR A 44 5.25 -3.98 -6.15
N ASN A 45 4.55 -4.09 -7.29
CA ASN A 45 5.10 -4.66 -8.52
C ASN A 45 6.03 -3.66 -9.25
N GLN A 46 6.57 -4.06 -10.41
CA GLN A 46 7.52 -3.23 -11.20
C GLN A 46 6.93 -1.87 -11.65
N ASN A 47 5.60 -1.77 -11.72
CA ASN A 47 4.88 -0.54 -12.04
C ASN A 47 4.57 0.31 -10.78
N GLY A 48 5.04 -0.11 -9.61
CA GLY A 48 4.76 0.51 -8.32
C GLY A 48 3.36 0.21 -7.78
N GLU A 49 2.61 -0.71 -8.41
CA GLU A 49 1.22 -0.99 -8.07
C GLU A 49 1.12 -2.03 -6.97
N TYR A 50 0.09 -1.91 -6.13
CA TYR A 50 -0.20 -2.88 -5.07
C TYR A 50 -1.70 -3.19 -4.99
N LYS A 51 -2.00 -4.39 -4.49
CA LYS A 51 -3.34 -4.81 -4.04
C LYS A 51 -3.17 -5.56 -2.72
N LEU A 52 -3.80 -5.05 -1.67
CA LEU A 52 -3.78 -5.63 -0.33
C LEU A 52 -5.21 -5.90 0.11
N GLU A 53 -5.52 -7.14 0.48
CA GLU A 53 -6.78 -7.46 1.17
C GLU A 53 -6.78 -6.77 2.54
N VAL A 54 -7.86 -6.06 2.83
CA VAL A 54 -8.09 -5.43 4.14
C VAL A 54 -9.42 -5.94 4.67
N THR A 55 -9.43 -6.45 5.90
CA THR A 55 -10.64 -7.05 6.49
C THR A 55 -11.64 -6.01 7.01
N LYS A 56 -11.33 -4.71 6.82
CA LYS A 56 -12.10 -3.56 7.29
C LYS A 56 -12.13 -2.49 6.21
N ASN A 57 -13.16 -1.65 6.24
CA ASN A 57 -13.30 -0.50 5.37
C ASN A 57 -12.52 0.74 5.84
N SER A 58 -11.81 0.64 6.96
CA SER A 58 -10.92 1.67 7.46
C SER A 58 -9.73 1.08 8.20
N GLY A 59 -8.62 1.81 8.20
CA GLY A 59 -7.40 1.38 8.88
C GLY A 59 -6.21 2.26 8.54
N MET A 60 -5.02 1.76 8.85
CA MET A 60 -3.76 2.40 8.50
C MET A 60 -2.88 1.41 7.75
N LEU A 61 -2.26 1.86 6.66
CA LEU A 61 -1.22 1.13 5.95
C LEU A 61 0.14 1.71 6.31
N VAL A 62 1.07 0.82 6.64
CA VAL A 62 2.48 1.15 6.90
C VAL A 62 3.29 0.78 5.66
N PHE A 63 3.96 1.77 5.08
CA PHE A 63 4.78 1.64 3.90
C PHE A 63 6.25 1.72 4.30
N SER A 64 7.06 0.75 3.87
CA SER A 64 8.46 0.63 4.25
C SER A 64 9.31 0.13 3.09
N PHE A 65 10.48 0.75 2.91
CA PHE A 65 11.50 0.31 1.97
C PHE A 65 12.87 0.75 2.46
N VAL A 66 13.88 -0.08 2.25
CA VAL A 66 15.25 0.25 2.66
C VAL A 66 15.71 1.53 1.96
N GLY A 67 16.20 2.50 2.73
CA GLY A 67 16.62 3.81 2.22
C GLY A 67 15.50 4.85 2.11
N PHE A 68 14.26 4.54 2.52
CA PHE A 68 13.16 5.48 2.61
C PHE A 68 12.67 5.61 4.05
N ASN A 69 12.11 6.78 4.39
CA ASN A 69 11.36 6.94 5.62
C ASN A 69 10.11 6.05 5.56
N THR A 70 9.81 5.41 6.68
CA THR A 70 8.54 4.68 6.85
C THR A 70 7.42 5.70 6.95
N GLU A 71 6.37 5.53 6.15
CA GLU A 71 5.17 6.37 6.20
C GLU A 71 3.97 5.53 6.61
N THR A 72 3.02 6.17 7.30
CA THR A 72 1.75 5.57 7.68
C THR A 72 0.61 6.40 7.10
N ILE A 73 -0.31 5.76 6.39
CA ILE A 73 -1.42 6.43 5.70
C ILE A 73 -2.73 5.77 6.11
N SER A 74 -3.68 6.57 6.59
CA SER A 74 -5.05 6.14 6.87
C SER A 74 -5.87 6.03 5.59
N PHE A 75 -6.79 5.07 5.54
CA PHE A 75 -7.75 4.88 4.46
C PHE A 75 -9.15 4.60 5.00
#